data_AF-A0A3S4GTI3-F1
#
_entry.id   AF-A0A3S4GTI3-F1
#
_cell.length_a   1.000
_cell.length_b   1.000
_cell.length_c   1.000
_cell.angle_alpha   90.00
_cell.angle_beta   90.00
_cell.angle_gamma   90.00
#
_symmetry.space_group_name_H-M   'P 1'
#
loop_
_entity.id
_entity.type
_entity.pdbx_description
1 polymer ?
#
loop_
_entity_poly.entity_id
_entity_poly.type
_entity_poly.pdbx_seq_one_letter_code
_entity_poly.pdbx_strand_id
1 'polypeptide(L)'
;MITININGLTLCHKGSGGVSHNTLPDVCKTPPFAVPVAYENEAYSSDLVKGTVSVFADGGNMIANMGSQFARSVLDEPGSMGGVISGTNKAETEWISHSFDVFFEGKPACRLTDKLFMNHRNTMNMAGLMQASLPPVPELEDDAFVQSAQEPLSDPKDYKPIIKLQDAPGVNGLPFMAKDWNIVVATSYLQAITTDQSVMTGTSDDSGYLLSTEEQQLELMRLYQQYSSQLWLVAGNRAHKISFYQAGIEQPLIVRDYYAQDTMGYHWEFNQVIKSCPGTELWECVRRETGVADGESLLDLLTGEK
;
A
#
# COMPACT_ATOMS: atom_id res chain seq x y z
N MET A 1 -15.85 -12.94 2.19
CA MET A 1 -15.36 -12.16 3.35
C MET A 1 -14.13 -11.44 2.87
N ILE A 2 -14.01 -10.13 3.08
CA ILE A 2 -12.85 -9.37 2.65
C ILE A 2 -11.71 -9.64 3.62
N THR A 3 -10.54 -10.01 3.12
CA THR A 3 -9.39 -10.35 3.98
C THR A 3 -8.15 -9.53 3.70
N ILE A 4 -8.07 -8.85 2.55
CA ILE A 4 -6.87 -8.15 2.12
C ILE A 4 -6.87 -6.70 2.62
N ASN A 5 -5.86 -6.36 3.42
CA ASN A 5 -5.53 -4.99 3.84
C ASN A 5 -4.52 -4.38 2.86
N ILE A 6 -4.81 -3.15 2.43
CA ILE A 6 -3.92 -2.31 1.64
C ILE A 6 -3.90 -0.91 2.28
N ASN A 7 -2.81 -0.54 2.93
CA ASN A 7 -2.61 0.73 3.66
C ASN A 7 -3.69 1.00 4.73
N GLY A 8 -4.11 -0.02 5.48
CA GLY A 8 -5.16 0.09 6.50
C GLY A 8 -6.58 0.13 5.93
N LEU A 9 -6.74 -0.11 4.63
CA LEU A 9 -8.02 -0.10 3.92
C LEU A 9 -8.29 -1.46 3.30
N THR A 10 -9.55 -1.87 3.23
CA THR A 10 -9.91 -3.09 2.51
C THR A 10 -9.72 -2.91 1.01
N LEU A 11 -9.17 -3.94 0.35
CA LEU A 11 -9.10 -4.01 -1.11
C LEU A 11 -10.50 -4.06 -1.74
N CYS A 12 -10.72 -3.35 -2.85
CA CYS A 12 -11.90 -3.52 -3.68
C CYS A 12 -11.67 -4.69 -4.66
N HIS A 13 -12.59 -5.66 -4.66
CA HIS A 13 -12.61 -6.76 -5.62
C HIS A 13 -14.06 -7.13 -5.92
N LYS A 14 -14.30 -7.94 -6.96
CA LYS A 14 -15.66 -8.22 -7.47
C LYS A 14 -16.63 -8.78 -6.42
N GLY A 15 -16.11 -9.51 -5.45
CA GLY A 15 -16.86 -10.10 -4.34
C GLY A 15 -16.79 -9.32 -3.02
N SER A 16 -16.27 -8.08 -3.02
CA SER A 16 -16.08 -7.30 -1.78
C SER A 16 -17.39 -6.72 -1.23
N GLY A 17 -18.44 -6.65 -2.06
CA GLY A 17 -19.72 -6.09 -1.67
C GLY A 17 -19.70 -4.56 -1.56
N GLY A 18 -18.70 -3.91 -2.15
CA GLY A 18 -18.59 -2.46 -2.17
C GLY A 18 -19.66 -1.77 -3.01
N VAL A 19 -20.14 -0.64 -2.48
CA VAL A 19 -21.14 0.26 -3.06
C VAL A 19 -20.53 1.65 -3.19
N SER A 20 -20.57 2.24 -4.37
CA SER A 20 -20.20 3.64 -4.59
C SER A 20 -21.47 4.45 -4.75
N HIS A 21 -21.70 5.41 -3.86
CA HIS A 21 -22.83 6.34 -3.93
C HIS A 21 -22.32 7.74 -4.29
N ASN A 22 -23.00 8.44 -5.19
CA ASN A 22 -22.60 9.80 -5.58
C ASN A 22 -22.68 10.76 -4.39
N THR A 23 -21.64 11.58 -4.21
CA THR A 23 -21.66 12.68 -3.22
C THR A 23 -21.97 14.01 -3.87
N LEU A 24 -21.79 14.09 -5.20
CA LEU A 24 -22.20 15.23 -6.00
C LEU A 24 -23.51 14.89 -6.74
N PRO A 25 -24.39 15.88 -6.97
CA PRO A 25 -25.64 15.65 -7.69
C PRO A 25 -25.39 15.07 -9.10
N ASP A 26 -26.06 13.96 -9.44
CA ASP A 26 -26.06 13.45 -10.81
C ASP A 26 -27.13 14.18 -11.64
N VAL A 27 -26.75 15.29 -12.28
CA VAL A 27 -27.72 16.10 -13.02
C VAL A 27 -27.95 15.51 -14.42
N CYS A 28 -29.14 14.98 -14.65
CA CYS A 28 -29.54 14.36 -15.91
C CYS A 28 -30.72 15.07 -16.57
N LYS A 29 -30.80 14.99 -17.89
CA LYS A 29 -31.91 15.53 -18.68
C LYS A 29 -33.10 14.59 -18.58
N THR A 30 -34.22 15.12 -18.10
CA THR A 30 -35.42 14.33 -17.78
C THR A 30 -36.52 14.57 -18.82
N PRO A 31 -37.12 13.50 -19.39
CA PRO A 31 -38.28 13.63 -20.24
C PRO A 31 -39.47 14.32 -19.56
N PRO A 32 -40.40 14.91 -20.33
CA PRO A 32 -40.37 14.99 -21.80
C PRO A 32 -39.62 16.21 -22.33
N PHE A 33 -39.22 17.15 -21.47
CA PHE A 33 -38.69 18.47 -21.89
C PHE A 33 -37.18 18.63 -21.67
N ALA A 34 -36.45 17.54 -21.44
CA ALA A 34 -35.03 17.55 -21.12
C ALA A 34 -34.67 18.46 -19.92
N VAL A 35 -35.57 18.53 -18.93
CA VAL A 35 -35.35 19.36 -17.74
C VAL A 35 -34.19 18.77 -16.94
N PRO A 36 -33.14 19.55 -16.59
CA PRO A 36 -32.09 19.10 -15.71
C PRO A 36 -32.63 18.80 -14.31
N VAL A 37 -32.48 17.56 -13.85
CA VAL A 37 -32.90 17.10 -12.52
C VAL A 37 -31.72 16.36 -11.88
N ALA A 38 -31.48 16.62 -10.59
CA ALA A 38 -30.48 15.90 -9.82
C ALA A 38 -31.03 14.55 -9.35
N TYR A 39 -30.27 13.49 -9.60
CA TYR A 39 -30.55 12.13 -9.17
C TYR A 39 -29.50 11.61 -8.18
N GLU A 40 -29.92 10.60 -7.41
CA GLU A 40 -29.01 9.65 -6.78
C GLU A 40 -28.38 8.78 -7.86
N ASN A 41 -27.16 8.30 -7.59
CA ASN A 41 -26.46 7.40 -8.48
C ASN A 41 -25.62 6.41 -7.67
N GLU A 42 -25.77 5.12 -7.95
CA GLU A 42 -25.02 4.05 -7.29
C GLU A 42 -24.34 3.12 -8.30
N ALA A 43 -23.17 2.60 -7.94
CA ALA A 43 -22.47 1.57 -8.69
C ALA A 43 -21.86 0.53 -7.75
N TYR A 44 -21.77 -0.72 -8.20
CA TYR A 44 -21.43 -1.85 -7.34
C TYR A 44 -20.16 -2.56 -7.79
N SER A 45 -19.34 -2.96 -6.81
CA SER A 45 -18.16 -3.81 -7.03
C SER A 45 -18.48 -5.14 -7.72
N SER A 46 -19.69 -5.67 -7.57
CA SER A 46 -20.15 -6.87 -8.29
C SER A 46 -20.18 -6.69 -9.81
N ASP A 47 -20.31 -5.46 -10.29
CA ASP A 47 -20.26 -5.09 -11.71
C ASP A 47 -18.82 -4.74 -12.17
N LEU A 48 -17.79 -5.06 -11.36
CA LEU A 48 -16.39 -4.83 -11.71
C LEU A 48 -16.01 -5.56 -13.02
N VAL A 49 -15.41 -4.78 -13.92
CA VAL A 49 -14.85 -5.16 -15.21
C VAL A 49 -13.52 -4.44 -15.42
N LYS A 50 -12.71 -4.91 -16.39
CA LYS A 50 -11.39 -4.35 -16.71
C LYS A 50 -10.42 -4.30 -15.50
N GLY A 51 -10.68 -5.09 -14.47
CA GLY A 51 -9.75 -5.36 -13.37
C GLY A 51 -8.71 -6.39 -13.77
N THR A 52 -8.14 -7.05 -12.77
CA THR A 52 -7.11 -8.07 -12.98
C THR A 52 -7.60 -9.30 -13.75
N VAL A 53 -6.69 -9.99 -14.43
CA VAL A 53 -6.99 -11.21 -15.22
C VAL A 53 -6.19 -12.44 -14.80
N SER A 54 -5.08 -12.23 -14.08
CA SER A 54 -4.12 -13.27 -13.66
C SER A 54 -3.99 -13.39 -12.14
N VAL A 55 -4.29 -12.30 -11.40
CA VAL A 55 -4.25 -12.26 -9.93
C VAL A 55 -5.66 -12.07 -9.38
N PHE A 56 -6.01 -12.83 -8.35
CA PHE A 56 -7.35 -12.87 -7.78
C PHE A 56 -7.30 -12.81 -6.25
N ALA A 57 -8.35 -12.26 -5.64
CA ALA A 57 -8.49 -12.11 -4.19
C ALA A 57 -9.73 -12.85 -3.66
N ASP A 58 -9.71 -13.24 -2.39
CA ASP A 58 -10.90 -13.65 -1.63
C ASP A 58 -11.85 -14.60 -2.38
N GLY A 59 -11.38 -15.82 -2.68
CA GLY A 59 -12.19 -16.83 -3.38
C GLY A 59 -12.24 -16.64 -4.90
N GLY A 60 -11.15 -16.15 -5.51
CA GLY A 60 -11.02 -16.07 -6.97
C GLY A 60 -11.65 -14.82 -7.60
N ASN A 61 -11.89 -13.77 -6.82
CA ASN A 61 -12.49 -12.54 -7.33
C ASN A 61 -11.46 -11.66 -8.06
N MET A 62 -11.91 -11.10 -9.18
CA MET A 62 -11.19 -10.04 -9.91
C MET A 62 -10.93 -8.85 -8.99
N ILE A 63 -9.70 -8.36 -8.98
CA ILE A 63 -9.25 -7.24 -8.15
C ILE A 63 -9.45 -5.93 -8.92
N ALA A 64 -9.89 -4.88 -8.23
CA ALA A 64 -9.95 -3.54 -8.79
C ALA A 64 -8.58 -2.87 -8.72
N ASN A 65 -8.08 -2.45 -9.88
CA ASN A 65 -6.88 -1.62 -10.02
C ASN A 65 -7.19 -0.41 -10.91
N MET A 66 -6.28 0.56 -10.97
CA MET A 66 -6.49 1.81 -11.71
C MET A 66 -6.79 1.53 -13.19
N GLY A 67 -7.89 2.07 -13.71
CA GLY A 67 -8.39 1.80 -15.06
C GLY A 67 -9.43 0.67 -15.14
N SER A 68 -9.66 -0.07 -14.06
CA SER A 68 -10.86 -0.90 -13.90
C SER A 68 -12.11 -0.03 -13.73
N GLN A 69 -13.29 -0.62 -13.91
CA GLN A 69 -14.57 0.09 -13.92
C GLN A 69 -15.65 -0.77 -13.27
N PHE A 70 -16.65 -0.15 -12.64
CA PHE A 70 -17.96 -0.78 -12.48
C PHE A 70 -18.74 -0.53 -13.75
N ALA A 71 -19.18 -1.59 -14.42
CA ALA A 71 -19.65 -1.52 -15.81
C ALA A 71 -20.89 -0.64 -16.03
N ARG A 72 -21.62 -0.34 -14.96
CA ARG A 72 -22.83 0.46 -14.99
C ARG A 72 -23.07 1.12 -13.63
N SER A 73 -23.89 2.16 -13.64
CA SER A 73 -24.51 2.71 -12.46
C SER A 73 -26.04 2.73 -12.56
N VAL A 74 -26.73 3.00 -11.46
CA VAL A 74 -28.20 2.93 -11.30
C VAL A 74 -28.71 4.08 -10.44
N LEU A 75 -30.04 4.20 -10.30
CA LEU A 75 -30.80 5.24 -9.59
C LEU A 75 -31.04 6.53 -10.38
N ASP A 76 -30.40 6.69 -11.54
CA ASP A 76 -30.59 7.81 -12.48
C ASP A 76 -31.51 7.45 -13.66
N GLU A 77 -32.23 6.32 -13.61
CA GLU A 77 -33.16 5.83 -14.65
C GLU A 77 -34.10 6.90 -15.24
N PRO A 78 -34.72 7.80 -14.43
CA PRO A 78 -35.66 8.77 -14.98
C PRO A 78 -34.96 9.86 -15.83
N GLY A 79 -33.66 10.07 -15.64
CA GLY A 79 -32.79 10.94 -16.43
C GLY A 79 -32.43 10.37 -17.79
N SER A 80 -33.37 9.71 -18.47
CA SER A 80 -33.11 8.84 -19.62
C SER A 80 -32.65 9.56 -20.89
N MET A 81 -32.65 10.90 -20.92
CA MET A 81 -32.06 11.69 -22.01
C MET A 81 -30.56 11.99 -21.78
N GLY A 82 -30.01 11.40 -20.72
CA GLY A 82 -28.59 11.39 -20.37
C GLY A 82 -28.17 12.54 -19.47
N GLY A 83 -27.01 12.35 -18.83
CA GLY A 83 -26.31 13.35 -18.03
C GLY A 83 -26.12 14.67 -18.78
N VAL A 84 -26.21 15.79 -18.05
CA VAL A 84 -25.98 17.12 -18.62
C VAL A 84 -24.56 17.26 -19.15
N ILE A 85 -23.59 16.64 -18.47
CA ILE A 85 -22.18 16.66 -18.85
C ILE A 85 -21.85 15.46 -19.73
N SER A 86 -22.19 14.24 -19.29
CA SER A 86 -21.73 13.03 -19.98
C SER A 86 -22.57 12.67 -21.21
N GLY A 87 -23.84 13.10 -21.27
CA GLY A 87 -24.79 12.67 -22.30
C GLY A 87 -25.19 11.19 -22.20
N THR A 88 -24.77 10.48 -21.16
CA THR A 88 -25.02 9.04 -20.96
C THR A 88 -25.99 8.78 -19.80
N ASN A 89 -26.52 7.57 -19.71
CA ASN A 89 -27.36 7.11 -18.60
C ASN A 89 -26.93 5.69 -18.24
N LYS A 90 -26.87 5.37 -16.94
CA LYS A 90 -26.41 4.06 -16.43
C LYS A 90 -25.00 3.67 -16.87
N ALA A 91 -24.15 4.66 -17.13
CA ALA A 91 -22.82 4.41 -17.66
C ALA A 91 -21.83 4.00 -16.55
N GLU A 92 -20.65 3.60 -16.98
CA GLU A 92 -19.61 3.05 -16.13
C GLU A 92 -19.02 4.08 -15.16
N THR A 93 -18.30 3.55 -14.17
CA THR A 93 -17.45 4.33 -13.27
C THR A 93 -15.99 4.35 -13.71
N GLU A 94 -15.23 5.33 -13.22
CA GLU A 94 -13.78 5.39 -13.38
C GLU A 94 -13.11 5.84 -12.06
N TRP A 95 -12.03 5.18 -11.67
CA TRP A 95 -11.30 5.52 -10.44
C TRP A 95 -10.62 6.88 -10.53
N ILE A 96 -10.66 7.62 -9.43
CA ILE A 96 -10.00 8.92 -9.23
C ILE A 96 -8.75 8.75 -8.38
N SER A 97 -8.86 7.99 -7.28
CA SER A 97 -7.76 7.70 -6.37
C SER A 97 -7.52 6.20 -6.26
N HIS A 98 -6.36 5.84 -5.76
CA HIS A 98 -5.87 4.47 -5.66
C HIS A 98 -4.72 4.41 -4.63
N SER A 99 -4.18 3.22 -4.39
CA SER A 99 -2.95 3.03 -3.60
C SER A 99 -1.74 3.72 -4.22
N PHE A 100 -0.77 4.13 -3.39
CA PHE A 100 0.48 4.76 -3.85
C PHE A 100 1.63 3.77 -4.00
N ASP A 101 1.51 2.59 -3.40
CA ASP A 101 2.58 1.62 -3.18
C ASP A 101 2.17 0.17 -3.41
N VAL A 102 0.88 -0.15 -3.42
CA VAL A 102 0.38 -1.50 -3.74
C VAL A 102 -0.24 -1.53 -5.13
N PHE A 103 0.25 -2.45 -5.94
CA PHE A 103 -0.11 -2.63 -7.34
C PHE A 103 -0.63 -4.05 -7.57
N PHE A 104 -1.43 -4.21 -8.62
CA PHE A 104 -1.77 -5.51 -9.18
C PHE A 104 -1.67 -5.41 -10.69
N GLU A 105 -0.90 -6.32 -11.29
CA GLU A 105 -0.62 -6.32 -12.74
C GLU A 105 -0.01 -4.99 -13.21
N GLY A 106 0.85 -4.39 -12.39
CA GLY A 106 1.53 -3.12 -12.69
C GLY A 106 0.61 -1.89 -12.61
N LYS A 107 -0.60 -2.03 -12.06
CA LYS A 107 -1.54 -0.91 -11.89
C LYS A 107 -1.91 -0.74 -10.42
N PRO A 108 -2.00 0.50 -9.90
CA PRO A 108 -2.33 0.74 -8.50
C PRO A 108 -3.64 0.08 -8.04
N ALA A 109 -3.65 -0.50 -6.85
CA ALA A 109 -4.85 -1.11 -6.26
C ALA A 109 -5.91 -0.07 -5.86
N CYS A 110 -7.20 -0.42 -5.99
CA CYS A 110 -8.32 0.42 -5.57
C CYS A 110 -8.94 -0.12 -4.27
N ARG A 111 -9.25 0.77 -3.32
CA ARG A 111 -9.52 0.42 -1.91
C ARG A 111 -10.78 1.09 -1.38
N LEU A 112 -11.15 0.76 -0.13
CA LEU A 112 -12.29 1.29 0.61
C LEU A 112 -12.51 2.81 0.43
N THR A 113 -11.51 3.67 0.68
CA THR A 113 -11.73 5.13 0.60
C THR A 113 -11.48 5.74 -0.78
N ASP A 114 -11.21 4.92 -1.79
CA ASP A 114 -10.86 5.40 -3.11
C ASP A 114 -12.08 5.91 -3.89
N LYS A 115 -11.88 7.03 -4.58
CA LYS A 115 -12.95 7.86 -5.16
C LYS A 115 -13.24 7.46 -6.60
N LEU A 116 -14.45 7.73 -7.06
CA LEU A 116 -14.94 7.30 -8.38
C LEU A 116 -15.66 8.43 -9.10
N PHE A 117 -15.34 8.63 -10.37
CA PHE A 117 -16.29 9.21 -11.32
C PHE A 117 -17.39 8.19 -11.58
N MET A 118 -18.61 8.66 -11.81
CA MET A 118 -19.77 7.81 -12.05
C MET A 118 -20.57 8.34 -13.25
N ASN A 119 -21.30 7.43 -13.91
CA ASN A 119 -22.13 7.72 -15.07
C ASN A 119 -21.35 8.44 -16.19
N HIS A 120 -20.20 7.85 -16.58
CA HIS A 120 -19.28 8.42 -17.56
C HIS A 120 -18.87 9.86 -17.20
N ARG A 121 -18.48 10.06 -15.93
CA ARG A 121 -18.04 11.34 -15.36
C ARG A 121 -19.11 12.44 -15.32
N ASN A 122 -20.40 12.08 -15.35
CA ASN A 122 -21.47 13.05 -15.10
C ASN A 122 -21.52 13.48 -13.63
N THR A 123 -21.17 12.55 -12.74
CA THR A 123 -21.12 12.77 -11.30
C THR A 123 -19.92 12.07 -10.66
N MET A 124 -19.77 12.19 -9.35
CA MET A 124 -18.64 11.71 -8.58
C MET A 124 -19.06 11.21 -7.20
N ASN A 125 -18.39 10.17 -6.74
CA ASN A 125 -18.30 9.79 -5.34
C ASN A 125 -16.95 10.28 -4.77
N MET A 126 -17.01 11.28 -3.92
CA MET A 126 -15.85 11.86 -3.23
C MET A 126 -15.66 11.33 -1.81
N ALA A 127 -16.61 10.53 -1.28
CA ALA A 127 -16.51 9.89 0.04
C ALA A 127 -15.70 8.58 -0.02
N GLY A 128 -15.71 7.90 -1.17
CA GLY A 128 -15.05 6.61 -1.36
C GLY A 128 -16.05 5.45 -1.40
N LEU A 129 -15.56 4.26 -1.70
CA LEU A 129 -16.34 3.03 -1.74
C LEU A 129 -16.84 2.64 -0.33
N MET A 130 -18.13 2.30 -0.21
CA MET A 130 -18.67 1.73 1.01
C MET A 130 -18.57 0.21 0.94
N GLN A 131 -17.64 -0.39 1.67
CA GLN A 131 -17.56 -1.85 1.86
C GLN A 131 -17.20 -2.17 3.32
N ALA A 132 -17.19 -3.45 3.68
CA ALA A 132 -16.82 -3.84 5.03
C ALA A 132 -15.41 -3.30 5.35
N SER A 133 -15.26 -2.70 6.53
CA SER A 133 -13.95 -2.35 7.06
C SER A 133 -13.18 -3.62 7.39
N LEU A 134 -11.87 -3.49 7.55
CA LEU A 134 -11.09 -4.56 8.14
C LEU A 134 -11.68 -4.84 9.53
N PRO A 135 -11.86 -6.11 9.94
CA PRO A 135 -12.09 -6.40 11.33
C PRO A 135 -10.90 -5.87 12.14
N PRO A 136 -11.12 -5.42 13.39
CA PRO A 136 -10.02 -5.06 14.26
C PRO A 136 -9.03 -6.22 14.27
N VAL A 137 -7.77 -5.91 13.93
CA VAL A 137 -6.68 -6.84 14.18
C VAL A 137 -6.78 -7.18 15.67
N PRO A 138 -6.73 -8.46 16.09
CA PRO A 138 -6.53 -8.75 17.50
C PRO A 138 -5.40 -7.85 17.96
N GLU A 139 -5.58 -7.11 19.05
CA GLU A 139 -4.48 -6.39 19.71
C GLU A 139 -3.42 -7.45 20.04
N LEU A 140 -2.52 -7.72 19.11
CA LEU A 140 -1.23 -8.27 19.42
C LEU A 140 -0.60 -7.10 20.15
N GLU A 141 -0.50 -7.21 21.47
CA GLU A 141 0.15 -6.22 22.31
C GLU A 141 1.45 -5.79 21.62
N ASP A 142 1.47 -4.57 21.05
CA ASP A 142 2.53 -4.07 20.17
C ASP A 142 3.93 -4.14 20.84
N ASP A 143 3.95 -4.25 22.16
CA ASP A 143 5.16 -4.27 22.98
C ASP A 143 5.56 -5.68 23.48
N ALA A 144 4.76 -6.73 23.25
CA ALA A 144 5.01 -8.07 23.81
C ALA A 144 5.73 -9.03 22.85
N PHE A 145 5.65 -8.82 21.53
CA PHE A 145 6.19 -9.75 20.53
C PHE A 145 7.59 -9.42 20.04
N VAL A 146 8.00 -8.16 20.12
CA VAL A 146 9.42 -7.82 20.09
C VAL A 146 9.90 -7.88 21.53
N GLN A 147 10.17 -9.08 22.03
CA GLN A 147 11.30 -9.16 22.97
C GLN A 147 12.48 -8.61 22.18
N SER A 148 12.81 -7.34 22.44
CA SER A 148 14.09 -6.78 22.05
C SER A 148 15.10 -7.87 22.36
N ALA A 149 15.95 -8.21 21.39
CA ALA A 149 17.16 -8.93 21.73
C ALA A 149 17.78 -8.13 22.90
N GLN A 150 17.67 -8.67 24.11
CA GLN A 150 18.12 -8.00 25.34
C GLN A 150 19.63 -7.95 25.40
N GLU A 151 20.30 -8.54 24.40
CA GLU A 151 21.70 -8.33 24.17
C GLU A 151 21.88 -7.02 23.39
N PRO A 152 22.67 -6.07 23.92
CA PRO A 152 23.03 -4.89 23.16
C PRO A 152 23.67 -5.33 21.84
N LEU A 153 23.29 -4.67 20.74
CA LEU A 153 24.03 -4.79 19.47
C LEU A 153 25.52 -4.69 19.77
N SER A 154 26.33 -5.59 19.19
CA SER A 154 27.79 -5.56 19.33
C SER A 154 28.40 -4.24 18.82
N ASP A 155 29.73 -4.10 18.87
CA ASP A 155 30.42 -2.85 18.47
C ASP A 155 29.94 -2.41 17.06
N PRO A 156 29.63 -1.12 16.81
CA PRO A 156 29.23 -0.63 15.49
C PRO A 156 30.11 -1.09 14.32
N LYS A 157 31.39 -1.43 14.59
CA LYS A 157 32.33 -1.98 13.61
C LYS A 157 31.93 -3.35 13.06
N ASP A 158 31.09 -4.09 13.77
CA ASP A 158 30.72 -5.47 13.43
C ASP A 158 29.50 -5.54 12.48
N TYR A 159 28.77 -4.42 12.30
CA TYR A 159 27.57 -4.37 11.47
C TYR A 159 27.77 -3.48 10.24
N LYS A 160 27.37 -4.01 9.09
CA LYS A 160 27.38 -3.30 7.80
C LYS A 160 25.96 -3.28 7.24
N PRO A 161 25.09 -2.37 7.71
CA PRO A 161 23.73 -2.27 7.20
C PRO A 161 23.76 -2.00 5.69
N ILE A 162 22.97 -2.78 4.96
CA ILE A 162 22.74 -2.59 3.53
C ILE A 162 21.31 -2.08 3.41
N ILE A 163 21.15 -0.84 2.93
CA ILE A 163 19.84 -0.23 2.71
C ILE A 163 19.72 0.08 1.24
N LYS A 164 18.59 -0.29 0.64
CA LYS A 164 18.26 0.04 -0.74
C LYS A 164 16.95 0.80 -0.76
N LEU A 165 16.89 1.92 -1.47
CA LEU A 165 15.71 2.79 -1.46
C LEU A 165 14.49 2.13 -2.12
N GLN A 166 14.69 1.12 -2.97
CA GLN A 166 13.61 0.27 -3.51
C GLN A 166 13.01 -0.68 -2.48
N ASP A 167 13.74 -0.97 -1.40
CA ASP A 167 13.28 -1.81 -0.29
C ASP A 167 12.57 -0.94 0.77
N ALA A 168 12.29 0.33 0.47
CA ALA A 168 11.28 1.14 1.14
C ALA A 168 10.01 1.13 0.27
N PRO A 169 8.79 1.15 0.84
CA PRO A 169 7.58 0.84 0.08
C PRO A 169 7.36 1.78 -1.13
N GLY A 170 7.35 1.20 -2.34
CA GLY A 170 7.05 1.82 -3.65
C GLY A 170 8.32 2.05 -4.52
N VAL A 171 8.32 2.15 -5.85
CA VAL A 171 7.31 2.00 -6.91
C VAL A 171 8.01 1.21 -8.04
N ASN A 172 7.37 0.19 -8.60
CA ASN A 172 7.79 -0.60 -9.77
C ASN A 172 9.10 -1.43 -9.67
N GLY A 173 9.68 -1.61 -8.48
CA GLY A 173 10.97 -2.33 -8.35
C GLY A 173 12.11 -1.67 -9.12
N LEU A 174 11.99 -0.37 -9.41
CA LEU A 174 13.01 0.39 -10.13
C LEU A 174 13.94 1.05 -9.11
N PRO A 175 15.26 1.05 -9.35
CA PRO A 175 16.22 1.70 -8.47
C PRO A 175 15.96 3.21 -8.46
N PHE A 176 15.85 3.79 -7.27
CA PHE A 176 15.84 5.24 -7.11
C PHE A 176 17.27 5.75 -7.24
N MET A 177 17.72 5.94 -8.47
CA MET A 177 19.07 6.39 -8.79
C MET A 177 19.26 7.85 -8.40
N ALA A 178 20.43 8.17 -7.82
CA ALA A 178 20.83 9.54 -7.51
C ALA A 178 19.77 10.33 -6.74
N LYS A 179 19.11 9.68 -5.76
CA LYS A 179 18.11 10.30 -4.89
C LYS A 179 18.71 10.70 -3.56
N ASP A 180 18.53 11.96 -3.23
CA ASP A 180 18.91 12.50 -1.93
C ASP A 180 18.05 11.89 -0.83
N TRP A 181 18.73 11.51 0.25
CA TRP A 181 18.14 10.96 1.45
C TRP A 181 18.75 11.61 2.68
N ASN A 182 17.97 11.66 3.75
CA ASN A 182 18.39 12.19 5.03
C ASN A 182 17.97 11.23 6.14
N ILE A 183 18.79 11.09 7.18
CA ILE A 183 18.37 10.50 8.45
C ILE A 183 18.01 11.63 9.39
N VAL A 184 16.85 11.52 10.03
CA VAL A 184 16.36 12.49 11.00
C VAL A 184 16.05 11.80 12.33
N VAL A 185 16.03 12.56 13.41
CA VAL A 185 15.57 12.10 14.72
C VAL A 185 14.14 12.60 14.92
N ALA A 186 13.20 11.68 15.09
CA ALA A 186 11.78 11.99 15.25
C ALA A 186 11.05 10.94 16.08
N THR A 187 10.01 11.36 16.81
CA THR A 187 9.14 10.47 17.58
C THR A 187 7.88 10.05 16.82
N SER A 188 7.65 10.62 15.62
CA SER A 188 6.51 10.28 14.77
C SER A 188 6.83 10.48 13.29
N TYR A 189 6.07 9.79 12.43
CA TYR A 189 6.16 9.94 10.97
C TYR A 189 5.97 11.41 10.54
N LEU A 190 4.95 12.08 11.09
CA LEU A 190 4.64 13.46 10.73
C LEU A 190 5.82 14.38 11.06
N GLN A 191 6.41 14.23 12.25
CA GLN A 191 7.61 14.98 12.61
C GLN A 191 8.78 14.67 11.66
N ALA A 192 8.97 13.40 11.30
CA ALA A 192 10.06 12.96 10.42
C ALA A 192 9.97 13.60 9.02
N ILE A 193 8.78 13.73 8.43
CA ILE A 193 8.62 14.34 7.10
C ILE A 193 8.58 15.87 7.11
N THR A 194 8.37 16.51 8.27
CA THR A 194 8.30 17.98 8.38
C THR A 194 9.55 18.63 8.96
N THR A 195 10.48 17.85 9.51
CA THR A 195 11.67 18.39 10.16
C THR A 195 12.75 18.75 9.15
N ASP A 196 13.39 19.90 9.36
CA ASP A 196 14.56 20.34 8.58
C ASP A 196 15.89 19.86 9.19
N GLN A 197 15.84 19.22 10.37
CA GLN A 197 17.03 18.78 11.09
C GLN A 197 17.42 17.35 10.71
N SER A 198 18.44 17.25 9.86
CA SER A 198 19.07 15.98 9.47
C SER A 198 20.29 15.69 10.33
N VAL A 199 20.43 14.44 10.78
CA VAL A 199 21.62 13.95 11.50
C VAL A 199 22.59 13.20 10.58
N MET A 200 22.14 12.80 9.41
CA MET A 200 22.97 12.22 8.35
C MET A 200 22.32 12.50 7.00
N THR A 201 23.11 12.67 5.95
CA THR A 201 22.59 12.88 4.60
C THR A 201 23.43 12.12 3.58
N GLY A 202 22.86 11.90 2.40
CA GLY A 202 23.58 11.37 1.27
C GLY A 202 22.71 11.26 0.04
N THR A 203 23.25 10.58 -0.96
CA THR A 203 22.56 10.31 -2.22
C THR A 203 22.69 8.83 -2.51
N SER A 204 21.64 8.19 -3.03
CA SER A 204 21.68 6.79 -3.46
C SER A 204 22.51 6.62 -4.73
N ASP A 205 23.09 5.45 -4.91
CA ASP A 205 23.83 5.10 -6.12
C ASP A 205 22.91 4.75 -7.30
N ASP A 206 23.51 4.40 -8.44
CA ASP A 206 22.79 4.01 -9.67
C ASP A 206 21.97 2.71 -9.52
N SER A 207 22.15 1.97 -8.44
CA SER A 207 21.37 0.79 -8.09
C SER A 207 20.38 1.06 -6.95
N GLY A 208 20.31 2.30 -6.46
CA GLY A 208 19.43 2.70 -5.36
C GLY A 208 19.94 2.32 -3.97
N TYR A 209 21.20 1.87 -3.81
CA TYR A 209 21.78 1.62 -2.50
C TYR A 209 22.15 2.93 -1.80
N LEU A 210 21.95 2.95 -0.49
CA LEU A 210 22.40 4.00 0.41
C LEU A 210 23.67 3.54 1.14
N LEU A 211 24.29 4.46 1.88
CA LEU A 211 25.46 4.15 2.73
C LEU A 211 26.60 3.51 1.91
N SER A 212 27.00 4.17 0.82
CA SER A 212 27.95 3.66 -0.17
C SER A 212 29.37 3.46 0.40
N THR A 213 29.66 3.92 1.62
CA THR A 213 30.96 3.77 2.27
C THR A 213 30.83 3.12 3.66
N GLU A 214 31.89 2.45 4.11
CA GLU A 214 31.94 1.85 5.46
C GLU A 214 31.82 2.92 6.56
N GLU A 215 32.31 4.14 6.31
CA GLU A 215 32.17 5.24 7.24
C GLU A 215 30.70 5.62 7.46
N GLN A 216 29.90 5.68 6.38
CA GLN A 216 28.47 5.95 6.45
C GLN A 216 27.73 4.84 7.21
N GLN A 217 28.09 3.58 6.96
CA GLN A 217 27.52 2.43 7.65
C GLN A 217 27.81 2.49 9.17
N LEU A 218 29.06 2.75 9.55
CA LEU A 218 29.42 2.91 10.96
C LEU A 218 28.74 4.12 11.60
N GLU A 219 28.63 5.23 10.88
CA GLU A 219 27.96 6.44 11.37
C GLU A 219 26.49 6.17 11.67
N LEU A 220 25.76 5.50 10.78
CA LEU A 220 24.37 5.11 11.03
C LEU A 220 24.24 4.24 12.27
N MET A 221 25.14 3.26 12.45
CA MET A 221 25.11 2.39 13.63
C MET A 221 25.39 3.15 14.93
N ARG A 222 26.29 4.15 14.92
CA ARG A 222 26.52 5.03 16.07
C ARG A 222 25.30 5.90 16.37
N LEU A 223 24.69 6.49 15.35
CA LEU A 223 23.45 7.25 15.49
C LEU A 223 22.34 6.38 16.08
N TYR A 224 22.24 5.12 15.66
CA TYR A 224 21.22 4.21 16.17
C TYR A 224 21.40 3.91 17.65
N GLN A 225 22.64 3.71 18.10
CA GLN A 225 22.96 3.54 19.53
C GLN A 225 22.65 4.79 20.34
N GLN A 226 22.81 5.98 19.76
CA GLN A 226 22.55 7.26 20.43
C GLN A 226 21.05 7.62 20.48
N TYR A 227 20.31 7.33 19.41
CA TYR A 227 18.91 7.72 19.21
C TYR A 227 18.00 6.49 19.05
N SER A 228 18.09 5.55 19.99
CA SER A 228 17.37 4.28 19.95
C SER A 228 15.88 4.48 19.64
N SER A 229 15.37 3.82 18.61
CA SER A 229 13.96 3.87 18.18
C SER A 229 13.44 5.24 17.69
N GLN A 230 14.31 6.21 17.43
CA GLN A 230 13.94 7.56 16.97
C GLN A 230 14.53 7.95 15.62
N LEU A 231 15.28 7.07 14.97
CA LEU A 231 15.84 7.35 13.65
C LEU A 231 14.84 7.08 12.53
N TRP A 232 14.78 7.98 11.56
CA TRP A 232 13.97 7.84 10.37
C TRP A 232 14.78 8.17 9.13
N LEU A 233 14.72 7.30 8.11
CA LEU A 233 15.18 7.57 6.76
C LEU A 233 14.11 8.36 6.00
N VAL A 234 14.46 9.54 5.52
CA VAL A 234 13.59 10.44 4.76
C VAL A 234 14.11 10.55 3.34
N ALA A 235 13.26 10.28 2.37
CA ALA A 235 13.55 10.47 0.95
C ALA A 235 12.35 11.10 0.25
N GLY A 236 12.52 12.32 -0.26
CA GLY A 236 11.41 13.11 -0.81
C GLY A 236 10.35 13.41 0.24
N ASN A 237 9.12 12.93 0.00
CA ASN A 237 7.96 13.12 0.88
C ASN A 237 7.65 11.90 1.76
N ARG A 238 8.63 10.99 1.93
CA ARG A 238 8.46 9.73 2.65
C ARG A 238 9.44 9.64 3.80
N ALA A 239 9.00 9.05 4.92
CA ALA A 239 9.85 8.69 6.04
C ALA A 239 9.66 7.21 6.41
N HIS A 240 10.75 6.51 6.70
CA HIS A 240 10.75 5.12 7.15
C HIS A 240 11.54 5.02 8.45
N LYS A 241 10.96 4.40 9.48
CA LYS A 241 11.61 4.28 10.79
C LYS A 241 12.74 3.26 10.70
N ILE A 242 13.94 3.65 11.09
CA ILE A 242 15.09 2.73 11.10
C ILE A 242 15.08 1.95 12.40
N SER A 243 14.94 0.64 12.28
CA SER A 243 15.01 -0.30 13.39
C SER A 243 15.98 -1.43 13.04
N PHE A 244 16.95 -1.70 13.91
CA PHE A 244 17.84 -2.85 13.78
C PHE A 244 17.48 -3.88 14.83
N TYR A 245 17.19 -5.09 14.38
CA TYR A 245 16.89 -6.23 15.22
C TYR A 245 17.91 -7.32 14.97
N GLN A 246 18.54 -7.83 16.03
CA GLN A 246 19.29 -9.07 15.94
C GLN A 246 18.30 -10.23 16.00
N ALA A 247 17.93 -10.77 14.85
CA ALA A 247 17.10 -11.96 14.80
C ALA A 247 17.93 -13.16 15.33
N GLY A 248 17.59 -13.64 16.53
CA GLY A 248 18.08 -14.93 17.00
C GLY A 248 17.54 -16.07 16.12
N ILE A 249 18.32 -17.13 15.93
CA ILE A 249 17.96 -18.29 15.09
C ILE A 249 16.69 -19.01 15.63
N GLU A 250 16.36 -18.82 16.91
CA GLU A 250 15.25 -19.47 17.62
C GLU A 250 13.95 -18.64 17.68
N GLN A 251 13.85 -17.51 16.98
CA GLN A 251 12.64 -16.68 17.01
C GLN A 251 11.43 -17.38 16.36
N PRO A 252 10.20 -17.17 16.87
CA PRO A 252 8.99 -17.67 16.23
C PRO A 252 8.89 -17.26 14.76
N LEU A 253 8.34 -18.13 13.90
CA LEU A 253 8.17 -17.90 12.45
C LEU A 253 7.55 -16.53 12.12
N ILE A 254 6.55 -16.10 12.90
CA ILE A 254 5.86 -14.81 12.73
C ILE A 254 6.78 -13.60 12.94
N VAL A 255 7.76 -13.69 13.84
CA VAL A 255 8.73 -12.62 14.12
C VAL A 255 9.76 -12.53 12.99
N ARG A 256 10.19 -13.67 12.47
CA ARG A 256 11.10 -13.75 11.32
C ARG A 256 10.43 -13.22 10.04
N ASP A 257 9.15 -13.52 9.88
CA ASP A 257 8.31 -13.00 8.79
C ASP A 257 8.12 -11.49 8.85
N TYR A 258 7.85 -10.94 10.04
CA TYR A 258 7.80 -9.49 10.27
C TYR A 258 9.10 -8.79 9.83
N TYR A 259 10.26 -9.28 10.30
CA TYR A 259 11.54 -8.69 9.93
C TYR A 259 11.83 -8.78 8.43
N ALA A 260 11.44 -9.88 7.77
CA ALA A 260 11.60 -10.04 6.33
C ALA A 260 10.74 -9.04 5.55
N GLN A 261 9.48 -8.86 5.94
CA GLN A 261 8.55 -7.91 5.30
C GLN A 261 9.01 -6.46 5.48
N ASP A 262 9.41 -6.07 6.70
CA ASP A 262 9.93 -4.73 6.99
C ASP A 262 11.22 -4.45 6.21
N THR A 263 12.11 -5.43 6.08
CA THR A 263 13.34 -5.32 5.27
C THR A 263 13.06 -5.11 3.78
N MET A 264 11.94 -5.63 3.27
CA MET A 264 11.48 -5.39 1.89
C MET A 264 10.65 -4.11 1.75
N GLY A 265 10.46 -3.36 2.83
CA GLY A 265 9.70 -2.12 2.86
C GLY A 265 8.21 -2.30 3.06
N TYR A 266 7.74 -3.52 3.29
CA TYR A 266 6.35 -3.77 3.61
C TYR A 266 6.14 -3.58 5.11
N HIS A 267 5.44 -2.52 5.50
CA HIS A 267 4.95 -2.41 6.86
C HIS A 267 3.85 -3.45 7.08
N TRP A 268 4.03 -4.32 8.08
CA TRP A 268 3.14 -5.46 8.34
C TRP A 268 1.66 -5.05 8.53
N GLU A 269 1.38 -3.97 9.28
CA GLU A 269 0.01 -3.50 9.51
C GLU A 269 -0.70 -3.05 8.22
N PHE A 270 0.07 -2.61 7.23
CA PHE A 270 -0.47 -2.03 6.00
C PHE A 270 -0.66 -3.05 4.88
N ASN A 271 -0.07 -4.25 4.97
CA ASN A 271 -0.03 -5.22 3.87
C ASN A 271 -0.32 -6.66 4.34
N GLN A 272 -1.30 -6.84 5.24
CA GLN A 272 -1.64 -8.15 5.82
C GLN A 272 -2.89 -8.79 5.21
N VAL A 273 -2.93 -10.14 5.22
CA VAL A 273 -4.13 -10.94 4.99
C VAL A 273 -4.73 -11.33 6.34
N ILE A 274 -5.96 -10.92 6.59
CA ILE A 274 -6.66 -11.20 7.84
C ILE A 274 -7.10 -12.68 7.82
N LYS A 275 -6.20 -13.56 8.28
CA LYS A 275 -6.37 -14.95 8.77
C LYS A 275 -5.09 -15.79 8.71
N SER A 276 -4.03 -15.30 8.05
CA SER A 276 -2.76 -16.02 7.88
C SER A 276 -1.62 -15.01 8.00
N CYS A 277 -0.76 -15.17 9.02
CA CYS A 277 0.57 -14.54 9.06
C CYS A 277 1.61 -15.49 8.46
N PRO A 278 1.62 -15.67 7.13
CA PRO A 278 2.88 -15.85 6.47
C PRO A 278 3.00 -14.96 5.23
N GLY A 279 4.05 -14.14 5.22
CA GLY A 279 4.49 -13.34 4.07
C GLY A 279 4.74 -14.15 2.80
N THR A 280 4.70 -15.48 2.84
CA THR A 280 4.77 -16.35 1.66
C THR A 280 3.61 -16.10 0.69
N GLU A 281 2.40 -15.81 1.18
CA GLU A 281 1.24 -15.49 0.32
C GLU A 281 1.41 -14.10 -0.34
N LEU A 282 1.86 -13.11 0.42
CA LEU A 282 2.20 -11.78 -0.09
C LEU A 282 3.35 -11.86 -1.11
N TRP A 283 4.37 -12.65 -0.80
CA TRP A 283 5.55 -12.84 -1.63
C TRP A 283 5.25 -13.61 -2.91
N GLU A 284 4.37 -14.61 -2.89
CA GLU A 284 3.85 -15.24 -4.12
C GLU A 284 3.11 -14.23 -4.99
N CYS A 285 2.35 -13.32 -4.39
CA CYS A 285 1.66 -12.25 -5.10
C CYS A 285 2.67 -11.31 -5.79
N VAL A 286 3.71 -10.88 -5.06
CA VAL A 286 4.78 -10.01 -5.57
C VAL A 286 5.65 -10.70 -6.64
N ARG A 287 6.01 -11.98 -6.46
CA ARG A 287 6.74 -12.77 -7.46
C ARG A 287 5.97 -12.89 -8.77
N ARG A 288 4.67 -13.18 -8.70
CA ARG A 288 3.80 -13.27 -9.88
C ARG A 288 3.65 -11.91 -10.57
N GLU A 289 3.62 -10.83 -9.81
CA GLU A 289 3.46 -9.48 -10.33
C GLU A 289 4.72 -8.94 -11.02
N THR A 290 5.89 -9.12 -10.42
CA THR A 290 7.15 -8.53 -10.91
C THR A 290 7.79 -9.36 -12.03
N GLY A 291 7.40 -10.63 -12.18
CA GLY A 291 8.00 -11.55 -13.16
C GLY A 291 9.45 -11.91 -12.86
N VAL A 292 9.99 -11.47 -11.71
CA VAL A 292 11.34 -11.78 -11.24
C VAL A 292 11.24 -13.10 -10.47
N ALA A 293 11.35 -14.20 -11.21
CA ALA A 293 11.19 -15.56 -10.68
C ALA A 293 12.51 -16.25 -10.29
N ASP A 294 13.65 -15.60 -10.49
CA ASP A 294 14.96 -16.25 -10.30
C ASP A 294 15.60 -15.86 -8.97
N GLY A 295 15.51 -16.76 -7.98
CA GLY A 295 16.21 -16.67 -6.69
C GLY A 295 15.42 -17.25 -5.51
N GLU A 296 16.14 -17.61 -4.44
CA GLU A 296 15.53 -17.82 -3.12
C GLU A 296 14.99 -16.48 -2.63
N SER A 297 13.77 -16.46 -2.09
CA SER A 297 13.26 -15.22 -1.54
C SER A 297 14.05 -14.81 -0.30
N LEU A 298 14.14 -13.51 -0.04
CA LEU A 298 14.71 -13.03 1.22
C LEU A 298 13.98 -13.68 2.41
N LEU A 299 12.68 -13.96 2.25
CA LEU A 299 11.87 -14.72 3.19
C LEU A 299 12.33 -16.18 3.36
N ASP A 300 12.65 -16.90 2.27
CA ASP A 300 13.16 -18.28 2.31
C ASP A 300 14.55 -18.33 3.01
N LEU A 301 15.41 -17.36 2.70
CA LEU A 301 16.73 -17.19 3.33
C LEU A 301 16.61 -16.92 4.84
N LEU A 302 15.62 -16.12 5.24
CA LEU A 302 15.42 -15.70 6.63
C LEU A 302 14.61 -16.71 7.46
N THR A 303 13.80 -17.58 6.85
CA THR A 303 13.02 -18.65 7.52
C THR A 303 13.81 -19.96 7.68
N GLY A 304 14.94 -20.09 7.00
CA GLY A 304 15.88 -21.22 7.21
C GLY A 304 15.32 -22.56 6.76
N GLU A 305 14.24 -22.56 5.96
CA GLU A 305 13.75 -23.74 5.28
C GLU A 305 14.72 -24.06 4.13
N LYS A 306 15.61 -25.04 4.37
CA LYS A 306 16.39 -25.74 3.35
C LYS A 306 15.77 -27.10 3.07
#